data_AF-A0A8H9IQI2-F1
#
_entry.id   AF-A0A8H9IQI2-F1
#
_cell.length_a   1.000
_cell.length_b   1.000
_cell.length_c   1.000
_cell.angle_alpha   90.00
_cell.angle_beta   90.00
_cell.angle_gamma   90.00
#
_symmetry.space_group_name_H-M   'P 1'
#
loop_
_entity.id
_entity.type
_entity.pdbx_description
1 polymer ?
#
loop_
_entity_poly.entity_id
_entity_poly.type
_entity_poly.pdbx_seq_one_letter_code
_entity_poly.pdbx_strand_id
1 'polypeptide(L)'
;MPFTQLTDISQEGLQLAIRELREEMFDTPECDYTIAKLLCHCGQFEAAERHIDDMLLKWGTSPEVVTLTEKAYADMATLSAAQHAESSTAANQAMKATSSVSVAVA
;
A
#
# COMPACT_ATOMS: atom_id res chain seq x y z
N MET A 1 -14.90 -2.49 12.08
CA MET A 1 -15.31 -3.02 10.77
C MET A 1 -15.93 -4.39 11.00
N PRO A 2 -17.20 -4.65 10.67
CA PRO A 2 -17.74 -5.99 10.82
C PRO A 2 -17.15 -6.86 9.70
N PHE A 3 -16.34 -7.86 10.06
CA PHE A 3 -15.96 -8.93 9.14
C PHE A 3 -17.23 -9.71 8.83
N THR A 4 -17.81 -9.50 7.65
CA THR A 4 -18.94 -10.29 7.18
C THR A 4 -18.43 -11.70 6.91
N GLN A 5 -18.68 -12.62 7.84
CA GLN A 5 -18.36 -14.03 7.64
C GLN A 5 -19.28 -14.59 6.56
N LEU A 6 -18.70 -15.01 5.43
CA LEU A 6 -19.37 -15.77 4.38
C LEU A 6 -19.39 -17.26 4.78
N THR A 7 -19.96 -17.55 5.94
CA THR A 7 -20.01 -18.91 6.52
C THR A 7 -20.94 -19.87 5.78
N ASP A 8 -21.76 -19.39 4.84
CA ASP A 8 -22.79 -20.18 4.14
C ASP A 8 -22.41 -20.63 2.72
N ILE A 9 -21.16 -20.47 2.28
CA ILE A 9 -20.75 -21.00 0.97
C ILE A 9 -20.55 -22.53 1.03
N SER A 10 -21.12 -23.26 0.07
CA SER A 10 -20.81 -24.70 -0.06
C SER A 10 -19.35 -24.90 -0.47
N GLN A 11 -18.79 -26.06 -0.14
CA GLN A 11 -17.42 -26.39 -0.53
C GLN A 11 -17.23 -26.36 -2.06
N GLU A 12 -18.23 -26.78 -2.84
CA GLU A 12 -18.18 -26.72 -4.30
C GLU A 12 -18.24 -25.28 -4.80
N GLY A 13 -19.07 -24.43 -4.19
CA GLY A 13 -19.16 -23.01 -4.52
C GLY A 13 -17.84 -22.29 -4.25
N LEU A 14 -17.16 -22.61 -3.15
CA LEU A 14 -15.85 -22.06 -2.83
C LEU A 14 -14.79 -22.49 -3.85
N GLN A 15 -14.77 -23.76 -4.26
CA GLN A 15 -13.83 -24.23 -5.28
C GLN A 15 -14.09 -23.61 -6.66
N LEU A 16 -15.36 -23.38 -7.01
CA LEU A 16 -15.72 -22.67 -8.22
C LEU A 16 -15.20 -21.23 -8.19
N ALA A 17 -15.46 -20.49 -7.10
CA ALA A 17 -15.00 -19.12 -6.94
C ALA A 17 -13.46 -19.00 -7.02
N ILE A 18 -12.73 -19.94 -6.41
CA ILE A 18 -11.26 -19.98 -6.50
C ILE A 18 -10.79 -20.21 -7.94
N ARG A 19 -11.49 -21.06 -8.70
CA ARG A 19 -11.16 -21.30 -10.11
C ARG A 19 -11.39 -20.06 -10.96
N GLU A 20 -12.55 -19.43 -10.80
CA GLU A 20 -12.90 -18.19 -11.50
C GLU A 20 -11.88 -17.09 -11.21
N LEU A 21 -11.47 -16.91 -9.95
CA LEU A 21 -10.42 -15.97 -9.58
C LEU A 21 -9.10 -16.24 -10.32
N ARG A 22 -8.67 -17.51 -10.42
CA ARG A 22 -7.45 -17.87 -11.16
C ARG A 22 -7.58 -17.66 -12.66
N GLU A 23 -8.76 -17.91 -13.23
CA GLU A 23 -9.02 -17.67 -14.65
C GLU A 23 -9.02 -16.17 -14.99
N GLU A 24 -9.54 -15.33 -14.08
CA GLU A 24 -9.61 -13.87 -14.27
C GLU A 24 -8.27 -13.17 -13.99
N MET A 25 -7.65 -13.46 -12.85
CA MET A 25 -6.47 -12.74 -12.36
C MET A 25 -5.14 -13.38 -12.79
N PHE A 26 -5.20 -14.55 -13.42
CA PHE A 26 -4.04 -15.36 -13.78
C PHE A 26 -3.14 -15.66 -12.57
N ASP A 27 -1.96 -16.21 -12.84
CA ASP A 27 -1.02 -16.62 -11.80
C ASP A 27 -0.18 -15.41 -11.33
N THR A 28 -0.81 -14.59 -10.48
CA THR A 28 -0.28 -13.32 -9.95
C THR A 28 -0.29 -13.31 -8.42
N PRO A 29 0.59 -12.53 -7.76
CA PRO A 29 0.57 -12.41 -6.30
C PRO A 29 -0.75 -11.82 -5.79
N GLU A 30 -1.42 -10.96 -6.57
CA GLU A 30 -2.75 -10.43 -6.27
C GLU A 30 -3.82 -11.52 -6.26
N CYS A 31 -3.75 -12.48 -7.18
CA CYS A 31 -4.66 -13.62 -7.23
C CYS A 31 -4.53 -14.49 -5.96
N ASP A 32 -3.31 -14.92 -5.64
CA ASP A 32 -3.04 -15.77 -4.48
C ASP A 32 -3.47 -15.07 -3.17
N TYR A 33 -3.19 -13.77 -3.05
CA TYR A 33 -3.62 -12.97 -1.90
C TYR A 33 -5.16 -12.85 -1.82
N THR A 34 -5.84 -12.67 -2.95
CA THR A 34 -7.30 -12.57 -3.00
C THR A 34 -7.97 -13.89 -2.60
N ILE A 35 -7.41 -15.02 -3.03
CA ILE A 35 -7.89 -16.35 -2.62
C ILE A 35 -7.71 -16.55 -1.12
N ALA A 36 -6.57 -16.16 -0.55
CA ALA A 36 -6.36 -16.23 0.90
C ALA A 36 -7.39 -15.40 1.68
N LYS A 37 -7.72 -14.19 1.21
CA LYS A 37 -8.78 -13.36 1.81
C LYS A 37 -10.15 -14.03 1.72
N LEU A 38 -10.49 -14.61 0.58
CA LEU A 38 -11.74 -15.37 0.41
C LEU A 38 -11.82 -16.53 1.41
N LEU A 39 -10.74 -17.30 1.57
CA LEU A 39 -10.66 -18.40 2.53
C LEU A 39 -10.87 -17.90 3.97
N CYS A 40 -10.25 -16.79 4.35
CA CYS A 40 -10.49 -16.14 5.64
C CYS A 40 -11.96 -15.74 5.84
N HIS A 41 -12.59 -15.16 4.81
CA HIS A 41 -14.00 -14.77 4.87
C HIS A 41 -14.94 -15.97 5.03
N CYS A 42 -14.55 -17.14 4.53
CA CYS A 42 -15.28 -18.40 4.66
C CYS A 42 -14.94 -19.17 5.96
N GLY A 43 -14.08 -18.62 6.83
CA GLY A 43 -13.64 -19.27 8.06
C GLY A 43 -12.65 -20.42 7.86
N GLN A 44 -12.06 -20.55 6.67
CA GLN A 44 -11.07 -21.58 6.31
C GLN A 44 -9.65 -21.09 6.63
N PHE A 45 -9.38 -20.81 7.91
CA PHE A 45 -8.15 -20.12 8.33
C PHE A 45 -6.88 -20.92 8.06
N GLU A 46 -6.87 -22.22 8.33
CA GLU A 46 -5.71 -23.10 8.09
C GLU A 46 -5.42 -23.25 6.59
N ALA A 47 -6.43 -23.15 5.74
CA ALA A 47 -6.24 -23.14 4.30
C ALA A 47 -5.72 -21.78 3.82
N ALA A 48 -6.24 -20.69 4.38
CA ALA A 48 -5.79 -19.34 4.09
C ALA A 48 -4.33 -19.13 4.47
N GLU A 49 -3.91 -19.59 5.66
CA GLU A 49 -2.53 -19.52 6.14
C GLU A 49 -1.58 -20.25 5.19
N ARG A 50 -1.88 -21.50 4.86
CA ARG A 50 -1.09 -22.26 3.87
C ARG A 50 -1.01 -21.55 2.52
N HIS A 51 -2.09 -20.92 2.09
CA HIS A 51 -2.10 -20.19 0.83
C HIS A 51 -1.23 -18.92 0.89
N ILE A 52 -1.19 -18.24 2.03
CA ILE A 52 -0.29 -17.11 2.28
C ILE A 52 1.17 -17.59 2.30
N ASP A 53 1.48 -18.70 2.96
CA ASP A 53 2.83 -19.25 3.00
C ASP A 53 3.33 -19.61 1.59
N ASP A 54 2.49 -20.30 0.80
CA ASP A 54 2.81 -20.65 -0.59
C ASP A 54 3.02 -19.39 -1.45
N MET A 55 2.17 -18.38 -1.28
CA MET A 55 2.31 -17.09 -1.96
C MET A 55 3.63 -16.41 -1.58
N LEU A 56 3.97 -16.34 -0.30
CA LEU A 56 5.20 -15.71 0.18
C LEU A 56 6.44 -16.49 -0.27
N LEU A 57 6.36 -17.82 -0.35
CA LEU A 57 7.44 -18.64 -0.88
C LEU A 57 7.66 -18.39 -2.38
N LYS A 58 6.58 -18.19 -3.13
CA LYS A 58 6.61 -17.98 -4.58
C LYS A 58 7.00 -16.55 -4.98
N TRP A 59 6.43 -15.56 -4.32
CA TRP A 59 6.50 -14.15 -4.70
C TRP A 59 7.35 -13.28 -3.75
N GLY A 60 7.70 -13.81 -2.58
CA GLY A 60 8.57 -13.15 -1.60
C GLY A 60 7.90 -12.09 -0.72
N THR A 61 6.73 -11.58 -1.09
CA THR A 61 6.01 -10.56 -0.32
C THR A 61 4.52 -10.54 -0.64
N SER A 62 3.73 -9.88 0.22
CA SER A 62 2.31 -9.63 -0.01
C SER A 62 2.09 -8.37 -0.86
N PRO A 63 1.16 -8.37 -1.83
CA PRO A 63 0.80 -7.18 -2.61
C PRO A 63 0.48 -5.95 -1.75
N GLU A 64 -0.22 -6.14 -0.62
CA GLU A 64 -0.58 -5.02 0.25
C GLU A 64 0.65 -4.36 0.87
N VAL A 65 1.65 -5.15 1.28
CA VAL A 65 2.91 -4.64 1.83
C VAL A 65 3.67 -3.83 0.79
N VAL A 66 3.68 -4.28 -0.48
CA VAL A 66 4.29 -3.53 -1.59
C VAL A 66 3.60 -2.17 -1.73
N THR A 67 2.27 -2.15 -1.85
CA THR A 67 1.53 -0.89 -2.02
C THR A 67 1.72 0.10 -0.87
N LEU A 68 1.74 -0.39 0.37
CA LEU A 68 1.97 0.45 1.55
C LEU A 68 3.40 1.00 1.58
N THR A 69 4.37 0.19 1.18
CA THR A 69 5.77 0.60 1.11
C THR A 69 5.99 1.69 0.06
N GLU A 70 5.43 1.50 -1.14
CA GLU A 70 5.49 2.49 -2.21
C GLU A 70 4.83 3.80 -1.81
N LYS A 71 3.65 3.72 -1.17
CA LYS A 71 2.97 4.89 -0.63
C LYS A 71 3.82 5.63 0.39
N ALA A 72 4.45 4.92 1.33
CA ALA A 72 5.31 5.53 2.33
C ALA A 72 6.49 6.28 1.69
N TYR A 73 7.14 5.70 0.67
CA TYR A 73 8.20 6.38 -0.07
C TYR A 73 7.72 7.62 -0.81
N ALA A 74 6.55 7.57 -1.45
CA ALA A 74 5.95 8.71 -2.11
C ALA A 74 5.66 9.84 -1.11
N ASP A 75 5.06 9.51 0.04
CA ASP A 75 4.75 10.47 1.11
C ASP A 75 6.04 11.14 1.62
N MET A 76 7.12 10.38 1.85
CA MET A 76 8.42 10.94 2.24
C MET A 76 9.03 11.87 1.19
N ALA A 77 8.91 11.53 -0.10
CA ALA A 77 9.36 12.39 -1.18
C ALA A 77 8.58 13.71 -1.22
N THR A 78 7.26 13.67 -1.03
CA THR A 78 6.45 14.90 -0.98
C THR A 78 6.79 15.78 0.23
N LEU A 79 6.99 15.20 1.40
CA LEU A 79 7.36 15.93 2.61
C LEU A 79 8.74 16.60 2.47
N SER A 80 9.73 15.90 1.90
CA SER A 80 11.05 16.47 1.68
C SER A 80 11.04 17.61 0.65
N ALA A 81 10.23 17.50 -0.41
CA ALA A 81 10.02 18.58 -1.37
C ALA A 81 9.35 19.81 -0.73
N ALA A 82 8.34 19.59 0.12
CA ALA A 82 7.67 20.67 0.85
C ALA A 82 8.64 21.40 1.80
N GLN A 83 9.45 20.66 2.56
CA GLN A 83 10.49 21.24 3.42
C GLN A 83 11.52 22.05 2.64
N HIS A 84 11.89 21.60 1.44
CA HIS A 84 12.83 22.34 0.60
C HIS A 84 12.22 23.62 0.02
N ALA A 85 10.94 23.58 -0.35
CA ALA A 85 10.18 24.76 -0.81
C ALA A 85 10.00 25.80 0.29
N GLU A 86 9.72 25.39 1.53
CA GLU A 86 9.60 26.30 2.68
C GLU A 86 10.95 26.95 3.03
N SER A 87 12.03 26.17 3.05
CA SER A 87 13.39 26.67 3.30
C SER A 87 13.86 27.68 2.25
N SER A 88 13.59 27.41 0.97
CA SER A 88 13.93 28.33 -0.13
C SER A 88 13.06 29.59 -0.14
N THR A 89 11.79 29.49 0.27
CA THR A 89 10.91 30.66 0.44
C THR A 89 11.36 31.53 1.61
N ALA A 90 11.75 30.93 2.74
CA ALA A 90 12.30 31.65 3.89
C ALA A 90 13.63 32.32 3.56
N ALA A 91 14.53 31.63 2.83
CA ALA A 91 15.80 32.20 2.38
C ALA A 91 15.59 33.41 1.43
N ASN A 92 14.63 33.31 0.49
CA ASN A 92 14.29 34.40 -0.42
C ASN A 92 13.66 35.61 0.30
N GLN A 93 12.87 35.40 1.36
CA GLN A 93 12.36 36.50 2.19
C GLN A 93 13.45 37.16 3.02
N ALA A 94 14.35 36.38 3.64
CA ALA A 94 15.49 36.90 4.39
C ALA A 94 16.42 37.73 3.50
N MET A 95 16.67 37.28 2.26
CA MET A 95 17.52 37.97 1.29
C MET A 95 16.89 39.29 0.77
N LYS A 96 15.55 39.37 0.67
CA LYS A 96 14.85 40.64 0.40
C LYS A 96 14.91 41.61 1.58
N ALA A 97 14.85 41.11 2.82
CA ALA A 97 14.94 41.95 4.02
C ALA A 97 16.36 42.53 4.21
N THR A 98 17.42 41.80 3.86
CA THR A 98 18.80 42.31 3.97
C THR A 98 19.20 43.24 2.83
N SER A 99 18.64 43.08 1.63
CA SER A 99 18.90 43.96 0.49
C SER A 99 18.27 45.37 0.62
N SER A 100 17.32 45.57 1.54
CA SER A 100 16.69 46.88 1.78
C SER A 100 17.36 47.70 2.89
N VAL A 101 18.39 47.16 3.54
CA VAL A 101 19.20 47.86 4.54
C VAL A 101 20.54 48.25 3.91
N SER A 102 20.57 49.35 3.18
CA SER A 102 21.85 50.01 2.82
C SER A 102 21.70 51.52 2.67
N VAL A 103 22.51 52.18 3.50
CA VAL A 103 22.99 53.58 3.46
C VAL A 103 22.11 54.66 4.10
N ALA A 104 22.27 54.82 5.42
CA ALA A 104 22.32 56.14 6.05
C ALA A 104 23.64 56.23 6.84
N VAL A 105 24.71 56.66 6.17
CA VAL A 105 25.91 57.18 6.83
C VAL A 105 25.70 58.69 6.95
N ALA A 106 25.65 59.16 8.19
CA ALA A 106 25.60 60.57 8.58
C ALA A 106 26.96 61.24 8.44
#